data_AF-A0A2V7ED65-F1
#
_entry.id   AF-A0A2V7ED65-F1
#
_cell.length_a   1.000
_cell.length_b   1.000
_cell.length_c   1.000
_cell.angle_alpha   90.00
_cell.angle_beta   90.00
_cell.angle_gamma   90.00
#
_symmetry.space_group_name_H-M   'P 1'
#
loop_
_entity.id
_entity.type
_entity.pdbx_description
1 polymer ?
#
loop_
_entity_poly.entity_id
_entity_poly.type
_entity_poly.pdbx_seq_one_letter_code
_entity_poly.pdbx_strand_id
1 'polypeptide(L)'
;MLPSDFSLVLGGPLYQLYVRSRILKPPLDLVQWRAIVIAAVAWLPLLVLSLIGRSATGGAVALPFLHDIETHVRFLIALPILILAEIVVHQRIRPVVEQFVDRGIVVPEEVPAFHAAIASALRLRNSVALEVGLIVLIYTVGHWVWREQIALHRATWYGTPDGAGVRLTLSGYWYAFVSIPIFQLILLRWYLRLFVWFSFLWRVSRLKLRLIPTHPDRAAGLGFVGVSAYAFEPVLFAQGAMLAGLIASRVFYEGQNLLTFKVDAAGFVAFFVLFMLAPLVMFTPLLVEARRRGLREYGVLASRHAQEFDDKWIRGGVPAGELLVGNPDISSWADFDSGYETVRDMRPVPFGLDAVIRLAAVTAAPLLPLTLTIMPFEEVVTRLIKVLL
;
A
#
# COMPACT_ATOMS: atom_id res chain seq x y z
N MET A 1 -25.63 -5.55 -5.59
CA MET A 1 -24.69 -4.75 -4.77
C MET A 1 -24.15 -3.68 -5.69
N LEU A 2 -24.37 -2.42 -5.35
CA LEU A 2 -23.92 -1.29 -6.15
C LEU A 2 -22.42 -1.05 -5.92
N PRO A 3 -21.69 -0.43 -6.87
CA PRO A 3 -20.30 -0.02 -6.67
C PRO A 3 -20.14 0.89 -5.44
N SER A 4 -21.15 1.71 -5.15
CA SER A 4 -21.25 2.58 -3.98
C SER A 4 -21.22 1.85 -2.64
N ASP A 5 -21.49 0.54 -2.62
CA ASP A 5 -21.50 -0.28 -1.41
C ASP A 5 -20.12 -0.88 -1.11
N PHE A 6 -19.14 -0.75 -2.03
CA PHE A 6 -17.84 -1.36 -1.87
C PHE A 6 -17.00 -0.64 -0.81
N SER A 7 -16.47 -1.42 0.13
CA SER A 7 -15.49 -0.96 1.10
C SER A 7 -14.53 -2.09 1.43
N LEU A 8 -13.24 -1.83 1.52
CA LEU A 8 -12.29 -2.81 2.07
C LEU A 8 -12.26 -2.80 3.60
N VAL A 9 -12.85 -1.78 4.23
CA VAL A 9 -12.64 -1.44 5.64
C VAL A 9 -13.93 -1.56 6.45
N LEU A 10 -15.03 -1.02 5.94
CA LEU A 10 -16.34 -1.00 6.60
C LEU A 10 -17.06 -2.33 6.38
N GLY A 11 -16.87 -3.26 7.32
CA GLY A 11 -17.49 -4.57 7.32
C GLY A 11 -16.71 -5.61 8.12
N GLY A 12 -17.23 -6.83 8.16
CA GLY A 12 -16.66 -7.95 8.92
C GLY A 12 -17.40 -8.23 10.25
N PRO A 13 -17.30 -9.46 10.77
CA PRO A 13 -17.93 -9.88 12.02
C PRO A 13 -17.60 -8.97 13.21
N LEU A 14 -16.33 -8.59 13.39
CA LEU A 14 -15.96 -7.63 14.44
C LEU A 14 -16.65 -6.27 14.27
N TYR A 15 -16.73 -5.73 13.05
CA TYR A 15 -17.46 -4.48 12.79
C TYR A 15 -18.95 -4.62 13.13
N GLN A 16 -19.57 -5.76 12.78
CA GLN A 16 -20.96 -6.04 13.15
C GLN A 16 -21.15 -6.18 14.66
N LEU A 17 -20.16 -6.73 15.37
CA LEU A 17 -20.15 -6.87 16.83
C LEU A 17 -20.00 -5.49 17.51
N TYR A 18 -19.16 -4.61 16.96
CA TYR A 18 -19.04 -3.20 17.38
C TYR A 18 -20.30 -2.37 17.12
N VAL A 19 -21.00 -2.60 16.01
CA VAL A 19 -22.29 -1.93 15.72
C VAL A 19 -23.39 -2.48 16.63
N ARG A 20 -23.41 -3.79 16.90
CA ARG A 20 -24.38 -4.43 17.81
C ARG A 20 -24.22 -4.01 19.26
N SER A 21 -22.99 -3.74 19.72
CA SER A 21 -22.76 -3.27 21.09
C SER A 21 -23.21 -1.82 21.34
N ARG A 22 -23.73 -1.11 20.33
CA ARG A 22 -24.13 0.31 20.38
C ARG A 22 -23.01 1.28 20.79
N ILE A 23 -21.76 0.81 20.84
CA ILE A 23 -20.58 1.63 21.17
C ILE A 23 -20.18 2.54 20.00
N LEU A 24 -20.61 2.23 18.77
CA LEU A 24 -20.32 3.01 17.56
C LEU A 24 -21.60 3.36 16.80
N LYS A 25 -21.82 4.65 16.54
CA LYS A 25 -22.71 5.12 15.47
C LYS A 25 -21.89 5.27 14.18
N PRO A 26 -22.37 4.81 13.01
CA PRO A 26 -21.80 5.22 11.73
C PRO A 26 -21.97 6.75 11.59
N PRO A 27 -21.02 7.52 11.03
CA PRO A 27 -19.88 7.15 10.20
C PRO A 27 -18.57 6.99 11.01
N LEU A 28 -17.40 7.01 10.34
CA LEU A 28 -16.03 6.76 10.85
C LEU A 28 -15.55 7.67 12.01
N ASP A 29 -16.44 8.33 12.73
CA ASP A 29 -16.20 9.50 13.61
C ASP A 29 -15.37 9.21 14.86
N LEU A 30 -14.93 7.96 15.08
CA LEU A 30 -14.17 7.58 16.27
C LEU A 30 -12.93 6.72 15.96
N VAL A 31 -12.47 6.64 14.70
CA VAL A 31 -11.26 5.86 14.37
C VAL A 31 -10.03 6.40 15.10
N GLN A 32 -9.92 7.73 15.26
CA GLN A 32 -8.85 8.35 16.05
C GLN A 32 -8.89 7.89 17.52
N TRP A 33 -10.09 7.88 18.11
CA TRP A 33 -10.27 7.41 19.48
C TRP A 33 -9.97 5.92 19.63
N ARG A 34 -10.39 5.08 18.67
CA ARG A 34 -10.02 3.66 18.60
C ARG A 34 -8.51 3.47 18.53
N ALA A 35 -7.81 4.25 17.73
CA ALA A 35 -6.36 4.18 17.61
C ALA A 35 -5.68 4.47 18.96
N ILE A 36 -6.11 5.53 19.66
CA ILE A 36 -5.60 5.90 20.98
C ILE A 36 -5.90 4.81 22.01
N VAL A 37 -7.15 4.35 22.11
CA VAL A 37 -7.56 3.35 23.11
C VAL A 37 -6.86 2.01 22.88
N ILE A 38 -6.79 1.53 21.64
CA ILE A 38 -6.14 0.25 21.33
C ILE A 38 -4.62 0.35 21.58
N ALA A 39 -3.99 1.46 21.21
CA ALA A 39 -2.57 1.69 21.51
C ALA A 39 -2.32 1.78 23.02
N ALA A 40 -3.19 2.46 23.76
CA ALA A 40 -3.12 2.55 25.22
C ALA A 40 -3.27 1.17 25.87
N VAL A 41 -4.22 0.35 25.44
CA VAL A 41 -4.40 -1.03 25.95
C VAL A 41 -3.19 -1.91 25.61
N ALA A 42 -2.61 -1.74 24.43
CA ALA A 42 -1.43 -2.50 24.01
C ALA A 42 -0.14 -2.08 24.75
N TRP A 43 0.00 -0.80 25.13
CA TRP A 43 1.26 -0.24 25.65
C TRP A 43 1.23 0.12 27.15
N LEU A 44 0.18 0.78 27.64
CA LEU A 44 0.14 1.34 29.00
C LEU A 44 0.24 0.27 30.11
N PRO A 45 -0.44 -0.89 30.03
CA PRO A 45 -0.25 -1.96 31.00
C PRO A 45 1.18 -2.50 31.03
N LEU A 46 1.89 -2.51 29.89
CA LEU A 46 3.29 -2.93 29.84
C LEU A 46 4.15 -2.00 30.69
N LEU A 47 3.99 -0.68 30.53
CA LEU A 47 4.71 0.31 31.34
C LEU A 47 4.44 0.11 32.83
N VAL A 48 3.16 0.00 33.22
CA VAL A 48 2.77 -0.15 34.64
C VAL A 48 3.34 -1.45 35.22
N LEU A 49 3.20 -2.57 34.52
CA LEU A 49 3.70 -3.86 34.98
C LEU A 49 5.24 -3.90 35.03
N SER A 50 5.93 -3.26 34.08
CA SER A 50 7.39 -3.14 34.09
C SER A 50 7.90 -2.23 35.21
N LEU A 51 7.16 -1.18 35.59
CA LEU A 51 7.49 -0.35 36.76
C LEU A 51 7.34 -1.15 38.06
N ILE A 52 6.24 -1.89 38.22
CA ILE A 52 6.00 -2.77 39.38
C ILE A 52 7.08 -3.86 39.45
N GLY A 53 7.44 -4.45 38.32
CA GLY A 53 8.48 -5.48 38.20
C GLY A 53 9.92 -4.95 38.30
N ARG A 54 10.12 -3.63 38.51
CA ARG A 54 11.42 -2.95 38.52
C ARG A 54 12.28 -3.21 37.27
N SER A 55 11.65 -3.54 36.15
CA SER A 55 12.29 -3.80 34.85
C SER A 55 12.11 -2.65 33.85
N ALA A 56 11.48 -1.55 34.27
CA ALA A 56 11.26 -0.37 33.44
C ALA A 56 12.52 0.48 33.23
N THR A 57 13.32 0.67 34.27
CA THR A 57 14.52 1.55 34.29
C THR A 57 15.79 0.74 34.52
N GLY A 58 16.95 1.29 34.14
CA GLY A 58 18.25 0.62 34.26
C GLY A 58 18.56 0.14 35.68
N GLY A 59 19.15 -1.05 35.81
CA GLY A 59 19.64 -1.61 37.08
C GLY A 59 19.28 -3.08 37.36
N ALA A 60 18.14 -3.59 36.85
CA ALA A 60 17.67 -4.95 37.15
C ALA A 60 17.72 -5.94 35.97
N VAL A 61 17.70 -5.45 34.72
CA VAL A 61 17.68 -6.26 33.49
C VAL A 61 18.60 -5.65 32.44
N ALA A 62 19.10 -6.47 31.51
CA ALA A 62 20.03 -6.03 30.47
C ALA A 62 19.34 -5.13 29.42
N LEU A 63 18.04 -5.36 29.16
CA LEU A 63 17.22 -4.50 28.31
C LEU A 63 15.96 -4.05 29.08
N PRO A 64 15.97 -2.84 29.67
CA PRO A 64 14.80 -2.26 30.32
C PRO A 64 13.71 -1.86 29.32
N PHE A 65 12.45 -1.85 29.76
CA PHE A 65 11.30 -1.53 28.90
C PHE A 65 11.44 -0.19 28.16
N LEU A 66 11.90 0.86 28.85
CA LEU A 66 12.03 2.20 28.24
C LEU A 66 13.11 2.31 27.17
N HIS A 67 14.02 1.32 27.11
CA HIS A 67 15.08 1.26 26.12
C HIS A 67 14.69 0.36 24.94
N ASP A 68 13.55 -0.33 25.01
CA ASP A 68 13.04 -1.16 23.92
C ASP A 68 12.32 -0.30 22.87
N ILE A 69 13.13 0.27 21.97
CA ILE A 69 12.67 1.12 20.86
C ILE A 69 11.70 0.36 19.96
N GLU A 70 11.94 -0.93 19.71
CA GLU A 70 11.09 -1.74 18.83
C GLU A 70 9.66 -1.81 19.36
N THR A 71 9.51 -2.08 20.66
CA THR A 71 8.21 -2.13 21.34
C THR A 71 7.49 -0.79 21.28
N HIS A 72 8.21 0.32 21.49
CA HIS A 72 7.62 1.66 21.42
C HIS A 72 7.16 2.02 20.01
N VAL A 73 8.00 1.79 19.00
CA VAL A 73 7.64 2.06 17.60
C VAL A 73 6.47 1.18 17.16
N ARG A 74 6.44 -0.09 17.56
CA ARG A 74 5.34 -1.02 17.23
C ARG A 74 3.99 -0.52 17.76
N PHE A 75 3.90 -0.17 19.04
CA PHE A 75 2.60 0.13 19.66
C PHE A 75 2.21 1.61 19.64
N LEU A 76 3.17 2.54 19.61
CA LEU A 76 2.89 3.97 19.64
C LEU A 76 2.92 4.63 18.25
N ILE A 77 3.53 3.99 17.25
CA ILE A 77 3.62 4.52 15.88
C ILE A 77 2.90 3.60 14.89
N ALA A 78 3.41 2.37 14.70
CA ALA A 78 2.91 1.48 13.66
C ALA A 78 1.43 1.09 13.89
N LEU A 79 1.08 0.70 15.12
CA LEU A 79 -0.29 0.29 15.48
C LEU A 79 -1.34 1.40 15.26
N PRO A 80 -1.18 2.64 15.81
CA PRO A 80 -2.08 3.74 15.49
C PRO A 80 -2.19 4.04 14.00
N ILE A 81 -1.07 4.05 13.28
CA ILE A 81 -1.06 4.34 11.84
C ILE A 81 -1.81 3.26 11.06
N LEU A 82 -1.63 1.98 11.40
CA LEU A 82 -2.41 0.89 10.81
C LEU A 82 -3.91 1.05 11.08
N ILE A 83 -4.31 1.54 12.25
CA ILE A 83 -5.73 1.80 12.55
C ILE A 83 -6.23 3.00 11.75
N LEU A 84 -5.48 4.10 11.68
CA LEU A 84 -5.84 5.30 10.92
C LEU A 84 -5.88 5.06 9.40
N ALA A 85 -5.06 4.13 8.91
CA ALA A 85 -5.05 3.70 7.51
C ALA A 85 -6.43 3.23 7.02
N GLU A 86 -7.31 2.80 7.94
CA GLU A 86 -8.69 2.41 7.65
C GLU A 86 -9.47 3.55 6.97
N ILE A 87 -9.29 4.79 7.43
CA ILE A 87 -9.97 5.97 6.86
C ILE A 87 -9.47 6.21 5.44
N VAL A 88 -8.15 6.25 5.27
CA VAL A 88 -7.49 6.59 4.00
C VAL A 88 -7.85 5.58 2.92
N VAL A 89 -7.77 4.28 3.23
CA VAL A 89 -8.10 3.21 2.28
C VAL A 89 -9.59 3.22 1.93
N HIS A 90 -10.46 3.42 2.91
CA HIS A 90 -11.90 3.49 2.63
C HIS A 90 -12.26 4.62 1.68
N GLN A 91 -11.74 5.82 1.94
CA GLN A 91 -12.03 7.02 1.15
C GLN A 91 -11.44 6.95 -0.26
N ARG A 92 -10.27 6.32 -0.44
CA ARG A 92 -9.58 6.27 -1.74
C ARG A 92 -10.00 5.11 -2.63
N ILE A 93 -10.32 3.94 -2.07
CA ILE A 93 -10.62 2.75 -2.88
C ILE A 93 -12.05 2.77 -3.43
N ARG A 94 -13.02 3.32 -2.69
CA ARG A 94 -14.41 3.37 -3.14
C ARG A 94 -14.59 4.13 -4.48
N PRO A 95 -14.05 5.35 -4.64
CA PRO A 95 -14.10 6.06 -5.93
C PRO A 95 -13.39 5.33 -7.06
N VAL A 96 -12.32 4.58 -6.76
CA VAL A 96 -11.61 3.77 -7.77
C VAL A 96 -12.54 2.68 -8.31
N VAL A 97 -13.32 2.02 -7.44
CA VAL A 97 -14.26 0.97 -7.89
C VAL A 97 -15.43 1.57 -8.69
N GLU A 98 -15.94 2.73 -8.29
CA GLU A 98 -17.00 3.46 -9.01
C GLU A 98 -16.54 3.87 -10.42
N GLN A 99 -15.29 4.33 -10.56
CA GLN A 99 -14.72 4.77 -11.84
C GLN A 99 -14.67 3.70 -12.94
N PHE A 100 -14.69 2.41 -12.59
CA PHE A 100 -14.80 1.35 -13.60
C PHE A 100 -16.12 1.43 -14.39
N VAL A 101 -17.21 1.84 -13.72
CA VAL A 101 -18.54 1.98 -14.33
C VAL A 101 -18.73 3.41 -14.84
N ASP A 102 -18.38 4.43 -14.04
CA ASP A 102 -18.61 5.84 -14.39
C ASP A 102 -17.85 6.27 -15.65
N ARG A 103 -16.65 5.70 -15.87
CA ARG A 103 -15.84 5.97 -17.07
C ARG A 103 -16.18 5.05 -18.24
N GLY A 104 -17.16 4.16 -18.11
CA GLY A 104 -17.53 3.20 -19.14
C GLY A 104 -16.43 2.21 -19.51
N ILE A 105 -15.49 1.93 -18.59
CA ILE A 105 -14.40 0.97 -18.79
C ILE A 105 -14.95 -0.45 -18.78
N VAL A 106 -15.88 -0.74 -17.87
CA VAL A 106 -16.66 -1.97 -17.89
C VAL A 106 -17.80 -1.79 -18.90
N VAL A 107 -17.82 -2.63 -19.93
CA VAL A 107 -18.89 -2.60 -20.94
C VAL A 107 -20.23 -3.00 -20.33
N PRO A 108 -21.38 -2.50 -20.82
CA PRO A 108 -22.70 -2.80 -20.26
C PRO A 108 -22.99 -4.29 -20.09
N GLU A 109 -22.47 -5.13 -20.98
CA GLU A 109 -22.63 -6.58 -20.96
C GLU A 109 -21.89 -7.26 -19.79
N GLU A 110 -20.78 -6.66 -19.33
CA GLU A 110 -19.93 -7.20 -18.26
C GLU A 110 -20.28 -6.61 -16.88
N VAL A 111 -21.19 -5.64 -16.80
CA VAL A 111 -21.65 -5.04 -15.52
C VAL A 111 -22.17 -6.09 -14.53
N PRO A 112 -22.96 -7.11 -14.93
CA PRO A 112 -23.37 -8.18 -14.00
C PRO A 112 -22.18 -8.97 -13.45
N ALA A 113 -21.18 -9.27 -14.28
CA ALA A 113 -19.97 -9.98 -13.87
C ALA A 113 -19.09 -9.13 -12.94
N PHE A 114 -19.03 -7.81 -13.19
CA PHE A 114 -18.37 -6.85 -12.32
C PHE A 114 -19.02 -6.79 -10.93
N HIS A 115 -20.36 -6.69 -10.86
CA HIS A 115 -21.09 -6.75 -9.60
C HIS A 115 -20.88 -8.09 -8.87
N ALA A 116 -20.77 -9.21 -9.59
CA ALA A 116 -20.44 -10.49 -9.00
C ALA A 116 -19.00 -10.54 -8.42
N ALA A 117 -18.04 -9.86 -9.05
CA ALA A 117 -16.68 -9.70 -8.53
C ALA A 117 -16.68 -8.87 -7.24
N ILE A 118 -17.41 -7.75 -7.20
CA ILE A 118 -17.64 -6.93 -6.00
C ILE A 118 -18.24 -7.79 -4.88
N ALA A 119 -19.35 -8.49 -5.15
CA ALA A 119 -20.03 -9.32 -4.18
C ALA A 119 -19.11 -10.43 -3.63
N SER A 120 -18.28 -11.04 -4.49
CA SER A 120 -17.32 -12.05 -4.04
C SER A 120 -16.24 -11.49 -3.13
N ALA A 121 -15.71 -10.30 -3.43
CA ALA A 121 -14.73 -9.63 -2.58
C ALA A 121 -15.34 -9.27 -1.22
N LEU A 122 -16.59 -8.79 -1.20
CA LEU A 122 -17.31 -8.48 0.03
C LEU A 122 -17.63 -9.74 0.87
N ARG A 123 -17.97 -10.86 0.23
CA ARG A 123 -18.16 -12.15 0.91
C ARG A 123 -16.87 -12.63 1.59
N LEU A 124 -15.74 -12.54 0.87
CA LEU A 124 -14.43 -12.91 1.42
C LEU A 124 -14.06 -12.03 2.61
N ARG A 125 -14.23 -10.71 2.47
CA ARG A 125 -14.01 -9.73 3.55
C ARG A 125 -14.89 -10.00 4.79
N ASN A 126 -16.15 -10.41 4.59
CA ASN A 126 -17.11 -10.64 5.67
C ASN A 126 -17.08 -12.08 6.23
N SER A 127 -16.13 -12.92 5.82
CA SER A 127 -16.09 -14.33 6.24
C SER A 127 -15.70 -14.48 7.71
N VAL A 128 -16.62 -15.02 8.52
CA VAL A 128 -16.36 -15.38 9.93
C VAL A 128 -15.25 -16.41 10.04
N ALA A 129 -15.22 -17.38 9.12
CA ALA A 129 -14.21 -18.45 9.13
C ALA A 129 -12.79 -17.89 8.97
N LEU A 130 -12.61 -16.84 8.16
CA LEU A 130 -11.31 -16.18 8.01
C LEU A 130 -10.91 -15.41 9.27
N GLU A 131 -11.86 -14.72 9.93
CA GLU A 131 -11.56 -14.03 11.20
C GLU A 131 -11.21 -15.02 12.31
N VAL A 132 -11.96 -16.11 12.45
CA VAL A 132 -11.66 -17.17 13.44
C VAL A 132 -10.33 -17.85 13.11
N GLY A 133 -10.07 -18.16 11.84
CA GLY A 133 -8.79 -18.72 11.41
C GLY A 133 -7.61 -17.82 11.72
N LEU A 134 -7.78 -16.49 11.62
CA LEU A 134 -6.76 -15.51 12.00
C LEU A 134 -6.44 -15.56 13.49
N ILE A 135 -7.47 -15.64 14.34
CA ILE A 135 -7.30 -15.73 15.80
C ILE A 135 -6.58 -17.03 16.15
N VAL A 136 -7.00 -18.16 15.57
CA VAL A 136 -6.34 -19.45 15.79
C VAL A 136 -4.88 -19.39 15.35
N LEU A 137 -4.59 -18.82 14.19
CA LEU A 137 -3.22 -18.68 13.66
C LEU A 137 -2.32 -17.86 14.60
N ILE A 138 -2.84 -16.75 15.15
CA ILE A 138 -2.12 -15.88 16.07
C ILE A 138 -1.77 -16.62 17.36
N TYR A 139 -2.75 -17.29 17.98
CA TYR A 139 -2.53 -17.98 19.26
C TYR A 139 -1.79 -19.32 19.13
N THR A 140 -1.67 -19.88 17.92
CA THR A 140 -0.92 -21.12 17.66
C THR A 140 0.47 -20.81 17.09
N VAL A 141 0.54 -20.51 15.79
CA VAL A 141 1.78 -20.27 15.05
C VAL A 141 2.44 -18.98 15.51
N GLY A 142 1.66 -17.92 15.72
CA GLY A 142 2.21 -16.63 16.20
C GLY A 142 2.92 -16.78 17.55
N HIS A 143 2.31 -17.51 18.48
CA HIS A 143 2.92 -17.80 19.78
C HIS A 143 4.10 -18.79 19.70
N TRP A 144 4.06 -19.76 18.79
CA TRP A 144 5.17 -20.68 18.56
C TRP A 144 6.41 -19.97 18.00
N VAL A 145 6.24 -19.17 16.94
CA VAL A 145 7.32 -18.35 16.35
C VAL A 145 7.91 -17.38 17.37
N TRP A 146 7.04 -16.73 18.17
CA TRP A 146 7.50 -15.82 19.22
C TRP A 146 8.33 -16.55 20.28
N ARG A 147 7.93 -17.76 20.70
CA ARG A 147 8.71 -18.55 21.66
C ARG A 147 10.08 -18.98 21.11
N GLU A 148 10.17 -19.35 19.82
CA GLU A 148 11.44 -19.75 19.23
C GLU A 148 12.38 -18.56 18.96
N GLN A 149 11.85 -17.38 18.65
CA GLN A 149 12.64 -16.16 18.52
C GLN A 149 13.20 -15.66 19.87
N ILE A 150 12.59 -16.09 20.99
CA ILE A 150 13.07 -15.82 22.36
C ILE A 150 14.11 -16.89 22.76
N ALA A 151 15.23 -16.92 22.03
CA ALA A 151 16.46 -17.50 22.55
C ALA A 151 17.20 -16.42 23.36
N LEU A 152 16.62 -16.05 24.52
CA LEU A 152 17.18 -15.01 25.38
C LEU A 152 18.49 -15.47 26.01
N HIS A 153 19.60 -14.91 25.54
CA HIS A 153 20.91 -15.05 26.19
C HIS A 153 21.06 -14.10 27.41
N ARG A 154 20.16 -13.12 27.57
CA ARG A 154 20.16 -12.12 28.66
C ARG A 154 18.77 -11.81 29.17
N ALA A 155 18.67 -11.37 30.43
CA ALA A 155 17.42 -10.93 31.05
C ALA A 155 16.88 -9.63 30.42
N THR A 156 15.62 -9.64 30.03
CA THR A 156 14.88 -8.53 29.43
C THR A 156 13.66 -8.19 30.27
N TRP A 157 13.01 -7.05 30.00
CA TRP A 157 11.80 -6.64 30.68
C TRP A 157 10.62 -7.63 30.53
N TYR A 158 10.60 -8.46 29.47
CA TYR A 158 9.56 -9.45 29.21
C TYR A 158 9.95 -10.89 29.58
N GLY A 159 11.23 -11.18 29.84
CA GLY A 159 11.66 -12.54 30.17
C GLY A 159 13.03 -12.60 30.86
N THR A 160 13.13 -13.47 31.85
CA THR A 160 14.38 -13.78 32.57
C THR A 160 14.82 -15.21 32.24
N PRO A 161 16.12 -15.47 31.97
CA PRO A 161 16.63 -16.82 31.80
C PRO A 161 16.39 -17.63 33.09
N ASP A 162 15.87 -18.85 32.95
CA ASP A 162 15.63 -19.78 34.06
C ASP A 162 16.16 -21.17 33.67
N GLY A 163 17.46 -21.39 33.89
CA GLY A 163 18.16 -22.63 33.53
C GLY A 163 18.07 -22.96 32.04
N ALA A 164 17.24 -23.95 31.68
CA ALA A 164 17.03 -24.41 30.30
C ALA A 164 15.85 -23.71 29.59
N GLY A 165 15.16 -22.77 30.25
CA GLY A 165 13.99 -22.08 29.72
C GLY A 165 13.98 -20.58 29.98
N VAL A 166 12.91 -19.93 29.53
CA VAL A 166 12.66 -18.51 29.75
C VAL A 166 11.42 -18.36 30.63
N ARG A 167 11.60 -17.77 31.81
CA ARG A 167 10.48 -17.41 32.67
C ARG A 167 9.98 -16.03 32.29
N LEU A 168 8.71 -15.94 31.90
CA LEU A 168 8.08 -14.67 31.57
C LEU A 168 7.81 -13.85 32.83
N THR A 169 8.08 -12.56 32.75
CA THR A 169 7.65 -11.59 33.76
C THR A 169 6.15 -11.31 33.61
N LEU A 170 5.51 -10.67 34.60
CA LEU A 170 4.11 -10.27 34.48
C LEU A 170 3.86 -9.38 33.24
N SER A 171 4.80 -8.46 32.95
CA SER A 171 4.79 -7.65 31.72
C SER A 171 4.99 -8.52 30.47
N GLY A 172 5.80 -9.57 30.54
CA GLY A 172 5.98 -10.54 29.47
C GLY A 172 4.71 -11.32 29.11
N TYR A 173 3.92 -11.73 30.10
CA TYR A 173 2.61 -12.37 29.86
C TYR A 173 1.64 -11.43 29.15
N TRP A 174 1.52 -10.17 29.59
CA TRP A 174 0.68 -9.19 28.91
C TRP A 174 1.15 -8.93 27.48
N TYR A 175 2.47 -8.80 27.29
CA TYR A 175 3.07 -8.59 25.98
C TYR A 175 2.76 -9.74 25.01
N ALA A 176 2.94 -10.99 25.46
CA ALA A 176 2.78 -12.19 24.64
C ALA A 176 1.32 -12.51 24.29
N PHE A 177 0.40 -12.35 25.25
CA PHE A 177 -1.00 -12.79 25.09
C PHE A 177 -1.98 -11.68 24.72
N VAL A 178 -1.61 -10.42 24.94
CA VAL A 178 -2.48 -9.26 24.67
C VAL A 178 -1.84 -8.34 23.64
N SER A 179 -0.69 -7.74 23.94
CA SER A 179 -0.14 -6.67 23.08
C SER A 179 0.27 -7.18 21.69
N ILE A 180 1.04 -8.28 21.62
CA ILE A 180 1.45 -8.88 20.34
C ILE A 180 0.25 -9.41 19.55
N PRO A 181 -0.69 -10.17 20.13
CA PRO A 181 -1.89 -10.62 19.42
C PRO A 181 -2.75 -9.48 18.87
N ILE A 182 -2.94 -8.38 19.63
CA ILE A 182 -3.64 -7.19 19.13
C ILE A 182 -2.96 -6.64 17.87
N PHE A 183 -1.63 -6.48 17.94
CA PHE A 183 -0.86 -5.97 16.81
C PHE A 183 -0.92 -6.91 15.60
N GLN A 184 -0.67 -8.21 15.81
CA GLN A 184 -0.71 -9.23 14.76
C GLN A 184 -2.10 -9.32 14.13
N LEU A 185 -3.18 -9.22 14.91
CA LEU A 185 -4.54 -9.22 14.39
C LEU A 185 -4.78 -8.06 13.44
N ILE A 186 -4.38 -6.84 13.83
CA ILE A 186 -4.55 -5.66 12.98
C ILE A 186 -3.68 -5.77 11.72
N LEU A 187 -2.44 -6.21 11.86
CA LEU A 187 -1.52 -6.40 10.75
C LEU A 187 -2.00 -7.46 9.75
N LEU A 188 -2.40 -8.64 10.24
CA LEU A 188 -2.88 -9.72 9.39
C LEU A 188 -4.23 -9.37 8.73
N ARG A 189 -5.09 -8.58 9.39
CA ARG A 189 -6.30 -8.03 8.75
C ARG A 189 -5.94 -7.08 7.60
N TRP A 190 -4.87 -6.31 7.70
CA TRP A 190 -4.39 -5.50 6.57
C TRP A 190 -3.92 -6.36 5.40
N TYR A 191 -3.16 -7.43 5.65
CA TYR A 191 -2.78 -8.36 4.60
C TYR A 191 -3.99 -9.07 3.98
N LEU A 192 -4.99 -9.42 4.77
CA LEU A 192 -6.24 -9.97 4.24
C LEU A 192 -6.99 -8.95 3.37
N ARG A 193 -7.05 -7.67 3.76
CA ARG A 193 -7.66 -6.60 2.95
C ARG A 193 -6.92 -6.42 1.62
N LEU A 194 -5.59 -6.45 1.64
CA LEU A 194 -4.77 -6.44 0.42
C LEU A 194 -5.06 -7.68 -0.45
N PHE A 195 -5.16 -8.86 0.14
CA PHE A 195 -5.52 -10.08 -0.57
C PHE A 195 -6.92 -10.00 -1.22
N VAL A 196 -7.91 -9.46 -0.51
CA VAL A 196 -9.25 -9.20 -1.05
C VAL A 196 -9.18 -8.22 -2.23
N TRP A 197 -8.38 -7.16 -2.11
CA TRP A 197 -8.17 -6.19 -3.18
C TRP A 197 -7.51 -6.83 -4.41
N PHE A 198 -6.48 -7.66 -4.22
CA PHE A 198 -5.80 -8.38 -5.30
C PHE A 198 -6.78 -9.33 -5.99
N SER A 199 -7.54 -10.08 -5.21
CA SER A 199 -8.56 -11.01 -5.71
C SER A 199 -9.65 -10.29 -6.51
N PHE A 200 -10.03 -9.08 -6.10
CA PHE A 200 -10.96 -8.24 -6.84
C PHE A 200 -10.35 -7.78 -8.17
N LEU A 201 -9.17 -7.15 -8.14
CA LEU A 201 -8.49 -6.67 -9.35
C LEU A 201 -8.22 -7.79 -10.35
N TRP A 202 -7.83 -8.98 -9.87
CA TRP A 202 -7.63 -10.17 -10.69
C TRP A 202 -8.90 -10.66 -11.40
N ARG A 203 -10.07 -10.49 -10.78
CA ARG A 203 -11.35 -10.81 -11.43
C ARG A 203 -11.71 -9.76 -12.46
N VAL A 204 -11.51 -8.48 -12.14
CA VAL A 204 -11.77 -7.36 -13.05
C VAL A 204 -10.85 -7.40 -14.27
N SER A 205 -9.59 -7.78 -14.11
CA SER A 205 -8.63 -7.91 -15.22
C SER A 205 -8.97 -9.04 -16.19
N ARG A 206 -9.94 -9.91 -15.85
CA ARG A 206 -10.44 -10.97 -16.73
C ARG A 206 -11.76 -10.61 -17.43
N LEU A 207 -12.34 -9.45 -17.14
CA LEU A 207 -13.52 -8.95 -17.84
C LEU A 207 -13.12 -8.32 -19.17
N LYS A 208 -14.08 -8.22 -20.09
CA LYS A 208 -13.90 -7.44 -21.32
C LYS A 208 -14.00 -5.96 -20.99
N LEU A 209 -12.84 -5.30 -20.90
CA LEU A 209 -12.75 -3.87 -20.63
C LEU A 209 -12.64 -3.09 -21.94
N ARG A 210 -13.34 -1.96 -22.03
CA ARG A 210 -13.22 -1.00 -23.13
C ARG A 210 -12.03 -0.09 -22.86
N LEU A 211 -10.90 -0.41 -23.47
CA LEU A 211 -9.66 0.37 -23.38
C LEU A 211 -9.51 1.24 -24.62
N ILE A 212 -9.24 2.54 -24.40
CA ILE A 212 -9.10 3.53 -25.49
C ILE A 212 -7.62 3.92 -25.59
N PRO A 213 -6.88 3.48 -26.61
CA PRO A 213 -5.43 3.73 -26.70
C PRO A 213 -5.02 5.21 -26.72
N THR A 214 -5.90 6.09 -27.23
CA THR A 214 -5.70 7.54 -27.32
C THR A 214 -6.02 8.28 -26.03
N HIS A 215 -6.35 7.58 -24.94
CA HIS A 215 -6.68 8.22 -23.68
C HIS A 215 -5.46 8.96 -23.07
N PRO A 216 -5.61 10.20 -22.57
CA PRO A 216 -4.49 11.07 -22.17
C PRO A 216 -3.69 10.57 -20.95
N ASP A 217 -4.21 9.59 -20.21
CA ASP A 217 -3.51 8.98 -19.08
C ASP A 217 -2.35 8.04 -19.49
N ARG A 218 -2.14 7.81 -20.79
CA ARG A 218 -1.15 6.87 -21.34
C ARG A 218 -1.28 5.46 -20.76
N ALA A 219 -2.47 5.09 -20.29
CA ALA A 219 -2.81 3.79 -19.69
C ALA A 219 -4.20 3.31 -20.17
N ALA A 220 -4.61 3.78 -21.35
CA ALA A 220 -5.88 3.47 -22.01
C ALA A 220 -7.13 3.62 -21.12
N GLY A 221 -7.12 4.59 -20.20
CA GLY A 221 -8.22 4.85 -19.27
C GLY A 221 -8.09 4.17 -17.91
N LEU A 222 -7.09 3.28 -17.71
CA LEU A 222 -6.85 2.56 -16.45
C LEU A 222 -5.88 3.26 -15.49
N GLY A 223 -5.41 4.47 -15.79
CA GLY A 223 -4.45 5.20 -14.96
C GLY A 223 -4.95 5.45 -13.53
N PHE A 224 -6.27 5.55 -13.33
CA PHE A 224 -6.87 5.69 -12.00
C PHE A 224 -6.65 4.47 -11.11
N VAL A 225 -6.48 3.28 -11.69
CA VAL A 225 -6.19 2.05 -10.94
C VAL A 225 -4.79 2.13 -10.35
N GLY A 226 -3.83 2.75 -11.03
CA GLY A 226 -2.49 3.01 -10.50
C GLY A 226 -2.51 3.86 -9.22
N VAL A 227 -3.37 4.89 -9.20
CA VAL A 227 -3.55 5.79 -8.04
C VAL A 227 -4.07 5.05 -6.80
N SER A 228 -4.72 3.89 -6.98
CA SER A 228 -5.23 3.09 -5.85
C SER A 228 -4.12 2.55 -4.93
N ALA A 229 -2.90 2.36 -5.43
CA ALA A 229 -1.76 1.92 -4.61
C ALA A 229 -1.43 2.92 -3.50
N TYR A 230 -1.67 4.21 -3.75
CA TYR A 230 -1.45 5.29 -2.78
C TYR A 230 -2.37 5.22 -1.57
N ALA A 231 -3.49 4.50 -1.68
CA ALA A 231 -4.38 4.27 -0.54
C ALA A 231 -3.67 3.53 0.60
N PHE A 232 -2.67 2.71 0.30
CA PHE A 232 -1.97 1.85 1.26
C PHE A 232 -0.67 2.45 1.80
N GLU A 233 -0.36 3.71 1.49
CA GLU A 233 0.81 4.43 2.00
C GLU A 233 0.95 4.39 3.53
N PRO A 234 -0.12 4.61 4.33
CA PRO A 234 0.01 4.49 5.78
C PRO A 234 0.43 3.09 6.24
N VAL A 235 0.00 2.04 5.53
CA VAL A 235 0.41 0.66 5.83
C VAL A 235 1.89 0.46 5.52
N LEU A 236 2.36 0.98 4.39
CA LEU A 236 3.78 0.95 4.01
C LEU A 236 4.65 1.73 4.99
N PHE A 237 4.20 2.91 5.42
CA PHE A 237 4.87 3.69 6.45
C PHE A 237 4.95 2.93 7.77
N ALA A 238 3.87 2.25 8.19
CA ALA A 238 3.89 1.44 9.40
C ALA A 238 4.89 0.27 9.31
N GLN A 239 5.00 -0.39 8.15
CA GLN A 239 6.01 -1.43 7.90
C GLN A 239 7.43 -0.86 7.96
N GLY A 240 7.67 0.28 7.31
CA GLY A 240 8.95 0.98 7.38
C GLY A 240 9.32 1.37 8.80
N ALA A 241 8.36 1.84 9.60
CA ALA A 241 8.57 2.20 11.00
C ALA A 241 8.95 0.99 11.83
N MET A 242 8.30 -0.16 11.64
CA MET A 242 8.69 -1.40 12.33
C MET A 242 10.14 -1.80 12.03
N LEU A 243 10.54 -1.75 10.75
CA LEU A 243 11.91 -2.03 10.37
C LEU A 243 12.88 -1.02 11.00
N ALA A 244 12.51 0.26 11.01
CA ALA A 244 13.30 1.30 11.64
C ALA A 244 13.50 1.06 13.13
N GLY A 245 12.44 0.68 13.86
CA GLY A 245 12.53 0.34 15.29
C GLY A 245 13.43 -0.87 15.56
N LEU A 246 13.35 -1.89 14.72
CA LEU A 246 14.21 -3.09 14.81
C LEU A 246 15.69 -2.74 14.56
N ILE A 247 15.99 -1.98 13.50
CA ILE A 247 17.37 -1.54 13.21
C ILE A 247 17.88 -0.61 14.32
N ALA A 248 17.06 0.34 14.80
CA ALA A 248 17.41 1.24 15.89
C ALA A 248 17.85 0.48 17.15
N SER A 249 17.07 -0.53 17.54
CA SER A 249 17.35 -1.35 18.71
C SER A 249 18.74 -2.02 18.61
N ARG A 250 19.04 -2.62 17.46
CA ARG A 250 20.33 -3.29 17.20
C ARG A 250 21.50 -2.32 17.12
N VAL A 251 21.32 -1.15 16.54
CA VAL A 251 22.39 -0.14 16.42
C VAL A 251 22.70 0.47 17.79
N PHE A 252 21.69 0.90 18.53
CA PHE A 252 21.90 1.63 19.79
C PHE A 252 22.24 0.73 20.98
N TYR A 253 21.70 -0.48 21.06
CA TYR A 253 21.86 -1.34 22.24
C TYR A 253 22.70 -2.59 22.02
N GLU A 254 22.83 -3.06 20.79
CA GLU A 254 23.71 -4.21 20.46
C GLU A 254 25.04 -3.77 19.82
N GLY A 255 25.22 -2.48 19.55
CA GLY A 255 26.46 -1.93 18.98
C GLY A 255 26.72 -2.33 17.52
N GLN A 256 25.68 -2.77 16.80
CA GLN A 256 25.81 -3.15 15.40
C GLN A 256 25.97 -1.92 14.49
N ASN A 257 26.73 -2.06 13.40
CA ASN A 257 26.88 -1.00 12.42
C ASN A 257 25.62 -0.85 11.55
N LEU A 258 25.08 0.36 11.43
CA LEU A 258 23.91 0.66 10.58
C LEU A 258 24.10 0.22 9.12
N LEU A 259 25.33 0.32 8.60
CA LEU A 259 25.64 -0.01 7.21
C LEU A 259 25.41 -1.48 6.88
N THR A 260 25.45 -2.37 7.87
CA THR A 260 25.14 -3.80 7.72
C THR A 260 23.69 -4.01 7.26
N PHE A 261 22.77 -3.16 7.70
CA PHE A 261 21.34 -3.26 7.37
C PHE A 261 20.95 -2.62 6.04
N LYS A 262 21.91 -2.06 5.28
CA LYS A 262 21.61 -1.38 4.01
C LYS A 262 20.91 -2.31 3.00
N VAL A 263 21.38 -3.54 2.88
CA VAL A 263 20.81 -4.54 1.97
C VAL A 263 19.43 -4.98 2.44
N ASP A 264 19.27 -5.22 3.75
CA ASP A 264 17.99 -5.59 4.35
C ASP A 264 16.94 -4.49 4.16
N ALA A 265 17.33 -3.23 4.38
CA ALA A 265 16.45 -2.07 4.19
C ALA A 265 16.06 -1.89 2.71
N ALA A 266 17.03 -1.97 1.79
CA ALA A 266 16.75 -1.86 0.36
C ALA A 266 15.86 -3.01 -0.14
N GLY A 267 16.15 -4.25 0.28
CA GLY A 267 15.37 -5.42 -0.05
C GLY A 267 13.95 -5.35 0.50
N PHE A 268 13.78 -4.87 1.73
CA PHE A 268 12.47 -4.67 2.35
C PHE A 268 11.62 -3.63 1.61
N VAL A 269 12.20 -2.47 1.29
CA VAL A 269 11.52 -1.42 0.51
C VAL A 269 11.13 -1.96 -0.87
N ALA A 270 12.06 -2.61 -1.58
CA ALA A 270 11.80 -3.20 -2.88
C ALA A 270 10.69 -4.26 -2.82
N PHE A 271 10.72 -5.14 -1.82
CA PHE A 271 9.71 -6.16 -1.60
C PHE A 271 8.32 -5.55 -1.42
N PHE A 272 8.16 -4.56 -0.55
CA PHE A 272 6.85 -3.96 -0.28
C PHE A 272 6.32 -3.12 -1.45
N VAL A 273 7.20 -2.42 -2.16
CA VAL A 273 6.82 -1.69 -3.38
C VAL A 273 6.36 -2.68 -4.46
N LEU A 274 7.13 -3.74 -4.71
CA LEU A 274 6.76 -4.78 -5.67
C LEU A 274 5.45 -5.47 -5.26
N PHE A 275 5.30 -5.80 -3.98
CA PHE A 275 4.10 -6.41 -3.43
C PHE A 275 2.88 -5.52 -3.67
N MET A 276 2.99 -4.21 -3.42
CA MET A 276 1.88 -3.27 -3.61
C MET A 276 1.51 -3.07 -5.09
N LEU A 277 2.49 -3.11 -6.00
CA LEU A 277 2.29 -2.93 -7.43
C LEU A 277 1.92 -4.23 -8.16
N ALA A 278 2.21 -5.40 -7.59
CA ALA A 278 1.89 -6.71 -8.15
C ALA A 278 0.46 -6.86 -8.70
N PRO A 279 -0.63 -6.47 -8.00
CA PRO A 279 -1.98 -6.63 -8.53
C PRO A 279 -2.26 -5.74 -9.74
N LEU A 280 -1.54 -4.63 -9.88
CA LEU A 280 -1.70 -3.72 -11.02
C LEU A 280 -1.08 -4.31 -12.30
N VAL A 281 -0.06 -5.14 -12.16
CA VAL A 281 0.58 -5.85 -13.28
C VAL A 281 -0.40 -6.83 -13.96
N MET A 282 -1.47 -7.25 -13.27
CA MET A 282 -2.51 -8.12 -13.84
C MET A 282 -3.21 -7.50 -15.07
N PHE A 283 -3.18 -6.17 -15.23
CA PHE A 283 -3.75 -5.46 -16.38
C PHE A 283 -2.78 -5.34 -17.57
N THR A 284 -1.52 -5.77 -17.42
CA THR A 284 -0.48 -5.67 -18.45
C THR A 284 -0.88 -6.31 -19.78
N PRO A 285 -1.46 -7.54 -19.83
CA PRO A 285 -1.84 -8.15 -21.09
C PRO A 285 -2.89 -7.31 -21.85
N LEU A 286 -3.84 -6.72 -21.13
CA LEU A 286 -4.89 -5.88 -21.71
C LEU A 286 -4.30 -4.57 -22.28
N LEU A 287 -3.38 -3.94 -21.55
CA LEU A 287 -2.72 -2.70 -21.98
C LEU A 287 -1.80 -2.94 -23.18
N VAL A 288 -1.03 -4.04 -23.18
CA VAL A 288 -0.16 -4.40 -24.30
C VAL A 288 -0.97 -4.69 -25.56
N GLU A 289 -2.08 -5.42 -25.44
CA GLU A 289 -2.97 -5.70 -26.55
C GLU A 289 -3.64 -4.42 -27.08
N ALA A 290 -4.12 -3.56 -26.20
CA ALA A 290 -4.68 -2.26 -26.56
C ALA A 290 -3.65 -1.37 -27.28
N ARG A 291 -2.39 -1.35 -26.81
CA ARG A 291 -1.30 -0.62 -27.48
C ARG A 291 -1.00 -1.18 -28.87
N ARG A 292 -0.91 -2.51 -29.03
CA ARG A 292 -0.67 -3.15 -30.33
C ARG A 292 -1.78 -2.85 -31.32
N ARG A 293 -3.03 -2.97 -30.89
CA ARG A 293 -4.21 -2.62 -31.69
C ARG A 293 -4.20 -1.14 -32.07
N GLY A 294 -3.95 -0.27 -31.10
CA GLY A 294 -3.86 1.17 -31.32
C GLY A 294 -2.79 1.53 -32.34
N LEU A 295 -1.56 1.04 -32.17
CA LEU A 295 -0.47 1.32 -33.12
C LEU A 295 -0.80 0.89 -34.55
N ARG A 296 -1.51 -0.24 -34.72
CA ARG A 296 -1.95 -0.71 -36.05
C ARG A 296 -3.05 0.18 -36.63
N GLU A 297 -4.14 0.38 -35.89
CA GLU A 297 -5.33 1.11 -36.38
C GLU A 297 -5.01 2.59 -36.60
N TYR A 298 -4.41 3.25 -35.61
CA TYR A 298 -4.02 4.66 -35.72
C TYR A 298 -2.83 4.85 -36.66
N GLY A 299 -1.95 3.86 -36.84
CA GLY A 299 -0.87 3.93 -37.83
C GLY A 299 -1.36 3.92 -39.28
N VAL A 300 -2.42 3.16 -39.57
CA VAL A 300 -3.08 3.21 -40.90
C VAL A 300 -3.70 4.57 -41.14
N LEU A 301 -4.38 5.12 -40.12
CA LEU A 301 -4.99 6.45 -40.21
C LEU A 301 -3.92 7.54 -40.36
N ALA A 302 -2.80 7.44 -39.62
CA ALA A 302 -1.65 8.33 -39.74
C ALA A 302 -1.07 8.31 -41.16
N SER A 303 -0.90 7.11 -41.72
CA SER A 303 -0.35 6.94 -43.06
C SER A 303 -1.26 7.57 -44.11
N ARG A 304 -2.59 7.39 -43.99
CA ARG A 304 -3.56 8.00 -44.89
C ARG A 304 -3.56 9.52 -44.79
N HIS A 305 -3.59 10.05 -43.56
CA HIS A 305 -3.57 11.49 -43.33
C HIS A 305 -2.27 12.14 -43.86
N ALA A 306 -1.12 11.47 -43.70
CA ALA A 306 0.16 11.93 -44.22
C ALA A 306 0.20 11.94 -45.76
N GLN A 307 -0.36 10.92 -46.40
CA GLN A 307 -0.46 10.84 -47.86
C GLN A 307 -1.37 11.95 -48.42
N GLU A 308 -2.56 12.14 -47.83
CA GLU A 308 -3.49 13.20 -48.23
C GLU A 308 -2.86 14.60 -48.07
N PHE A 309 -2.11 14.83 -46.99
CA PHE A 309 -1.40 16.09 -46.77
C PHE A 309 -0.25 16.30 -47.78
N ASP A 310 0.57 15.27 -48.04
CA ASP A 310 1.66 15.31 -49.02
C ASP A 310 1.13 15.59 -50.44
N ASP A 311 0.07 14.88 -50.85
CA ASP A 311 -0.54 15.04 -52.17
C ASP A 311 -1.13 16.45 -52.36
N LYS A 312 -1.83 16.98 -51.35
CA LYS A 312 -2.41 18.34 -51.41
C LYS A 312 -1.31 19.41 -51.39
N TRP A 313 -0.45 19.41 -50.38
CA TRP A 313 0.41 20.57 -50.07
C TRP A 313 1.82 20.49 -50.65
N ILE A 314 2.39 19.29 -50.85
CA ILE A 314 3.78 19.11 -51.31
C ILE A 314 3.84 18.79 -52.80
N ARG A 315 2.95 17.92 -53.30
CA ARG A 315 2.91 17.51 -54.71
C ARG A 315 2.12 18.43 -55.63
N GLY A 316 1.65 19.56 -55.12
CA GLY A 316 1.00 20.60 -55.92
C GLY A 316 -0.50 20.38 -56.18
N GLY A 317 -1.19 19.64 -55.31
CA GLY A 317 -2.65 19.48 -55.34
C GLY A 317 -3.45 20.66 -54.77
N VAL A 318 -2.80 21.77 -54.40
CA VAL A 318 -3.45 22.94 -53.77
C VAL A 318 -4.35 23.67 -54.78
N PRO A 319 -5.66 23.82 -54.51
CA PRO A 319 -6.55 24.68 -55.29
C PRO A 319 -6.09 26.14 -55.32
N ALA A 320 -6.31 26.83 -56.44
CA ALA A 320 -5.92 28.23 -56.58
C ALA A 320 -6.62 29.12 -55.52
N GLY A 321 -5.82 29.80 -54.69
CA GLY A 321 -6.29 30.73 -53.65
C GLY A 321 -6.26 30.18 -52.22
N GLU A 322 -5.98 28.89 -52.01
CA GLU A 322 -5.74 28.35 -50.66
C GLU A 322 -4.32 28.70 -50.17
N LEU A 323 -4.24 29.44 -49.07
CA LEU A 323 -2.98 29.76 -48.40
C LEU A 323 -2.66 28.69 -47.37
N LEU A 324 -1.37 28.36 -47.24
CA LEU A 324 -0.88 27.41 -46.24
C LEU A 324 -1.00 27.98 -44.82
N VAL A 325 -0.64 29.26 -44.64
CA VAL A 325 -0.73 29.93 -43.34
C VAL A 325 -2.19 30.21 -42.96
N GLY A 326 -2.62 29.69 -41.82
CA GLY A 326 -3.98 29.82 -41.32
C GLY A 326 -4.95 28.74 -41.80
N ASN A 327 -4.47 27.75 -42.57
CA ASN A 327 -5.29 26.63 -43.01
C ASN A 327 -5.49 25.61 -41.87
N PRO A 328 -6.73 25.11 -41.65
CA PRO A 328 -7.02 24.11 -40.62
C PRO A 328 -6.28 22.78 -40.83
N ASP A 329 -5.81 22.48 -42.05
CA ASP A 329 -5.07 21.26 -42.35
C ASP A 329 -3.75 21.15 -41.57
N ILE A 330 -3.05 22.28 -41.35
CA ILE A 330 -1.80 22.29 -40.58
C ILE A 330 -2.08 21.98 -39.09
N SER A 331 -3.13 22.57 -38.53
CA SER A 331 -3.53 22.28 -37.14
C SER A 331 -4.01 20.83 -37.00
N SER A 332 -4.77 20.32 -37.97
CA SER A 332 -5.21 18.92 -37.99
C SER A 332 -4.03 17.94 -38.03
N TRP A 333 -2.98 18.25 -38.80
CA TRP A 333 -1.76 17.45 -38.84
C TRP A 333 -1.07 17.38 -37.46
N ALA A 334 -0.92 18.54 -36.79
CA ALA A 334 -0.33 18.61 -35.46
C ALA A 334 -1.18 17.91 -34.39
N ASP A 335 -2.51 18.09 -34.44
CA ASP A 335 -3.45 17.45 -33.51
C ASP A 335 -3.47 15.93 -33.68
N PHE A 336 -3.35 15.44 -34.92
CA PHE A 336 -3.26 14.02 -35.21
C PHE A 336 -1.97 13.40 -34.66
N ASP A 337 -0.83 14.07 -34.86
CA ASP A 337 0.46 13.61 -34.32
C ASP A 337 0.41 13.50 -32.79
N SER A 338 -0.22 14.45 -32.11
CA SER A 338 -0.44 14.38 -30.65
C SER A 338 -1.27 13.15 -30.22
N GLY A 339 -2.32 12.83 -30.97
CA GLY A 339 -3.14 11.64 -30.73
C GLY A 339 -2.34 10.34 -30.94
N TYR A 340 -1.55 10.28 -32.01
CA TYR A 340 -0.70 9.11 -32.32
C TYR A 340 0.46 8.96 -31.32
N GLU A 341 1.08 10.06 -30.89
CA GLU A 341 2.11 10.07 -29.86
C GLU A 341 1.59 9.52 -28.53
N THR A 342 0.35 9.84 -28.16
CA THR A 342 -0.29 9.27 -26.97
C THR A 342 -0.39 7.74 -27.02
N VAL A 343 -0.71 7.19 -28.20
CA VAL A 343 -0.75 5.72 -28.42
C VAL A 343 0.67 5.13 -28.41
N ARG A 344 1.64 5.83 -29.00
CA ARG A 344 3.05 5.43 -29.02
C ARG A 344 3.64 5.38 -27.61
N ASP A 345 3.35 6.37 -26.79
CA ASP A 345 3.83 6.52 -25.42
C ASP A 345 2.99 5.77 -24.38
N MET A 346 2.00 4.99 -24.83
CA MET A 346 1.17 4.18 -23.95
C MET A 346 2.01 3.19 -23.14
N ARG A 347 1.82 3.22 -21.83
CA ARG A 347 2.53 2.39 -20.86
C ARG A 347 1.96 0.97 -20.85
N PRO A 348 2.81 -0.05 -20.65
CA PRO A 348 2.35 -1.43 -20.53
C PRO A 348 1.71 -1.74 -19.17
N VAL A 349 1.86 -0.85 -18.19
CA VAL A 349 1.32 -0.98 -16.82
C VAL A 349 0.50 0.27 -16.45
N PRO A 350 -0.49 0.15 -15.54
CA PRO A 350 -1.37 1.27 -15.20
C PRO A 350 -0.76 2.27 -14.21
N PHE A 351 0.53 2.18 -13.92
CA PHE A 351 1.27 3.07 -13.01
C PHE A 351 2.56 3.58 -13.66
N GLY A 352 3.05 4.73 -13.20
CA GLY A 352 4.31 5.31 -13.66
C GLY A 352 5.46 5.13 -12.66
N LEU A 353 6.63 5.67 -13.03
CA LEU A 353 7.80 5.71 -12.15
C LEU A 353 7.55 6.57 -10.91
N ASP A 354 6.70 7.59 -11.02
CA ASP A 354 6.21 8.41 -9.92
C ASP A 354 5.61 7.56 -8.79
N ALA A 355 4.83 6.53 -9.15
CA ALA A 355 4.23 5.63 -8.17
C ALA A 355 5.29 4.80 -7.45
N VAL A 356 6.27 4.27 -8.19
CA VAL A 356 7.38 3.48 -7.61
C VAL A 356 8.18 4.32 -6.64
N ILE A 357 8.60 5.51 -7.06
CA ILE A 357 9.39 6.44 -6.24
C ILE A 357 8.61 6.85 -4.99
N ARG A 358 7.32 7.20 -5.14
CA ARG A 358 6.48 7.64 -4.02
C ARG A 358 6.27 6.53 -2.99
N LEU A 359 5.94 5.31 -3.41
CA LEU A 359 5.77 4.18 -2.50
C LEU A 359 7.11 3.80 -1.82
N ALA A 360 8.23 3.84 -2.56
CA ALA A 360 9.55 3.61 -1.99
C ALA A 360 9.90 4.67 -0.95
N ALA A 361 9.67 5.95 -1.26
CA ALA A 361 9.92 7.07 -0.36
C ALA A 361 9.08 6.96 0.92
N VAL A 362 7.79 6.65 0.82
CA VAL A 362 6.92 6.48 1.99
C VAL A 362 7.37 5.30 2.87
N THR A 363 7.78 4.18 2.25
CA THR A 363 8.27 3.00 2.98
C THR A 363 9.62 3.27 3.64
N ALA A 364 10.49 4.05 2.99
CA ALA A 364 11.82 4.40 3.50
C ALA A 364 11.83 5.58 4.46
N ALA A 365 10.80 6.44 4.46
CA ALA A 365 10.74 7.64 5.29
C ALA A 365 10.98 7.39 6.79
N PRO A 366 10.43 6.33 7.41
CA PRO A 366 10.69 6.02 8.82
C PRO A 366 12.14 5.61 9.11
N LEU A 367 12.94 5.23 8.10
CA LEU A 367 14.36 4.90 8.25
C LEU A 367 15.24 6.15 8.25
N LEU A 368 14.74 7.30 7.82
CA LEU A 368 15.52 8.54 7.72
C LEU A 368 16.15 8.97 9.05
N PRO A 369 15.45 8.95 10.20
CA PRO A 369 16.04 9.31 11.49
C PRO A 369 17.27 8.47 11.85
N LEU A 370 17.36 7.23 11.37
CA LEU A 370 18.54 6.39 11.61
C LEU A 370 19.77 6.91 10.89
N THR A 371 19.61 7.54 9.72
CA THR A 371 20.77 8.08 8.98
C THR A 371 21.41 9.27 9.69
N LEU A 372 20.65 10.00 10.51
CA LEU A 372 21.14 11.09 11.36
C LEU A 372 22.08 10.61 12.47
N THR A 373 22.15 9.31 12.74
CA THR A 373 23.13 8.74 13.70
C THR A 373 24.54 8.69 13.14
N ILE A 374 24.69 8.74 11.81
CA ILE A 374 25.97 8.63 11.10
C ILE A 374 26.33 9.92 10.37
N MET A 375 25.33 10.61 9.81
CA MET A 375 25.52 11.82 9.01
C MET A 375 24.89 13.04 9.70
N PRO A 376 25.55 14.22 9.67
CA PRO A 376 24.94 15.47 10.09
C PRO A 376 23.65 15.76 9.30
N PHE A 377 22.67 16.39 9.95
CA PHE A 377 21.37 16.72 9.35
C PHE A 377 21.49 17.49 8.02
N GLU A 378 22.45 18.40 7.93
CA GLU A 378 22.71 19.21 6.72
C GLU A 378 23.09 18.35 5.51
N GLU A 379 23.89 17.30 5.71
CA GLU A 379 24.27 16.38 4.64
C GLU A 379 23.08 15.55 4.15
N VAL A 380 22.19 15.14 5.07
CA VAL A 380 20.99 14.37 4.74
C VAL A 380 20.01 15.20 3.91
N VAL A 381 19.75 16.44 4.31
CA VAL A 381 18.89 17.37 3.56
C VAL A 381 19.46 17.65 2.17
N THR A 382 20.76 17.92 2.09
CA THR A 382 21.43 18.19 0.81
C THR A 382 21.34 17.02 -0.16
N ARG A 383 21.49 15.78 0.34
CA ARG A 383 21.35 14.57 -0.49
C ARG A 383 19.91 14.30 -0.91
N LEU A 384 18.93 14.52 -0.03
CA LEU A 384 17.50 14.37 -0.37
C LEU A 384 17.08 15.34 -1.49
N ILE A 385 17.51 16.60 -1.40
CA ILE A 385 17.22 17.61 -2.43
C ILE A 385 17.82 17.19 -3.78
N LYS A 386 19.06 16.67 -3.81
CA LYS A 386 19.72 16.18 -5.03
C LYS A 386 19.11 14.92 -5.65
N VAL A 387 18.27 14.18 -4.91
CA VAL A 387 17.57 12.99 -5.41
C VAL A 387 16.17 13.35 -5.92
N LEU A 388 15.58 14.43 -5.39
CA LEU A 388 14.25 14.91 -5.76
C LEU A 388 14.27 15.93 -6.91
N LEU A 389 15.37 16.67 -7.08
CA LEU A 389 15.70 17.49 -8.25
C LEU A 389 16.51 16.66 -9.24
#